data_AF-A0A179B8R9-F1
#
_entry.id   AF-A0A179B8R9-F1
#
_cell.length_a   1.000
_cell.length_b   1.000
_cell.length_c   1.000
_cell.angle_alpha   90.00
_cell.angle_beta   90.00
_cell.angle_gamma   90.00
#
_symmetry.space_group_name_H-M   'P 1'
#
loop_
_entity.id
_entity.type
_entity.pdbx_description
1 polymer ?
#
loop_
_entity_poly.entity_id
_entity_poly.type
_entity_poly.pdbx_seq_one_letter_code
_entity_poly.pdbx_strand_id
1 'polypeptide(L)'
;MKIAPQQRIYVCFFLFAVSLGALLSRMPDLQVALGVNKSELGLTLIGAAIGALISLTLSSPLIARLGARTTAFITVLGTSALLSLVPWIGAAPVVFCVLFVEGLLAGALEINLNVEIDRIEAQLEHVHFNRGHIRLLRSSLHIPAV
;
A
#
# COMPACT_ATOMS: atom_id res chain seq x y z
N MET A 1 15.17 11.85 -19.38
CA MET A 1 15.43 10.69 -18.51
C MET A 1 14.18 9.81 -18.47
N LYS A 2 14.22 8.57 -18.99
CA LYS A 2 13.07 7.65 -18.90
C LYS A 2 13.15 6.91 -17.55
N ILE A 3 12.30 7.31 -16.60
CA ILE A 3 12.18 6.64 -15.30
C ILE A 3 11.63 5.22 -15.55
N ALA A 4 12.38 4.21 -15.15
CA ALA A 4 11.99 2.81 -15.28
C ALA A 4 10.69 2.54 -14.49
N PRO A 5 9.81 1.63 -14.95
CA PRO A 5 8.54 1.32 -14.27
C PRO A 5 8.68 1.03 -12.77
N GLN A 6 9.74 0.32 -12.37
CA GLN A 6 10.02 -0.05 -10.97
C GLN A 6 10.39 1.19 -10.13
N GLN A 7 11.18 2.11 -10.70
CA GLN A 7 11.56 3.35 -10.02
C GLN A 7 10.33 4.22 -9.70
N ARG A 8 9.29 4.20 -10.55
CA ARG A 8 8.05 4.93 -10.27
C ARG A 8 7.35 4.40 -9.02
N ILE A 9 7.32 3.08 -8.85
CA ILE A 9 6.73 2.43 -7.68
C ILE A 9 7.52 2.80 -6.43
N TYR A 10 8.86 2.72 -6.48
CA TYR A 10 9.70 3.13 -5.34
C TYR A 10 9.51 4.59 -4.94
N VAL A 11 9.42 5.51 -5.92
CA VAL A 11 9.14 6.92 -5.64
C VAL A 11 7.77 7.10 -5.00
N CYS A 12 6.74 6.39 -5.49
CA CYS A 12 5.41 6.44 -4.89
C CYS A 12 5.46 5.95 -3.43
N PHE A 13 6.06 4.80 -3.16
CA PHE A 13 6.21 4.27 -1.79
C PHE A 13 6.98 5.21 -0.87
N PHE A 14 8.05 5.80 -1.39
CA PHE A 14 8.81 6.80 -0.65
C PHE A 14 7.95 8.01 -0.28
N LEU A 15 7.13 8.52 -1.21
CA LEU A 15 6.22 9.63 -0.94
C LEU A 15 5.19 9.28 0.13
N PHE A 16 4.62 8.08 0.10
CA PHE A 16 3.70 7.62 1.13
C PHE A 16 4.38 7.53 2.50
N ALA A 17 5.55 6.88 2.57
CA ALA A 17 6.29 6.71 3.82
C ALA A 17 6.70 8.07 4.43
N VAL A 18 7.15 9.01 3.59
CA VAL A 18 7.48 10.38 4.03
C VAL A 18 6.23 11.12 4.50
N SER A 19 5.11 11.03 3.78
CA SER A 19 3.86 11.71 4.15
C SER A 19 3.32 11.20 5.48
N LEU A 20 3.33 9.87 5.68
CA LEU A 20 2.93 9.24 6.93
C LEU A 20 3.86 9.65 8.08
N GLY A 21 5.18 9.59 7.89
CA GLY A 21 6.15 10.02 8.88
C GLY A 21 6.00 11.50 9.26
N ALA A 22 5.74 12.36 8.28
CA ALA A 22 5.52 13.79 8.49
C ALA A 22 4.24 14.06 9.31
N LEU A 23 3.15 13.34 9.03
CA LEU A 23 1.91 13.44 9.80
C LEU A 23 2.14 13.01 11.26
N LEU A 24 2.77 11.85 11.46
CA LEU A 24 3.02 11.31 12.80
C LEU A 24 3.91 12.25 13.64
N SER A 25 4.92 12.88 13.02
CA SER A 25 5.76 13.86 13.69
C SER A 25 5.01 15.13 14.11
N ARG A 26 3.92 15.48 13.42
CA ARG A 26 3.09 16.66 13.70
C ARG A 26 1.83 16.34 14.51
N MET A 27 1.68 15.11 14.98
CA MET A 27 0.53 14.71 15.80
C MET A 27 0.29 15.61 17.02
N PRO A 28 1.32 16.01 17.80
CA PRO A 28 1.12 16.95 18.91
C PRO A 28 0.58 18.31 18.44
N ASP A 29 1.13 18.85 17.35
CA ASP A 29 0.71 20.13 16.78
C ASP A 29 -0.71 20.05 16.23
N LEU A 30 -1.06 18.94 15.57
CA LEU A 30 -2.40 18.67 15.06
C LEU A 30 -3.43 18.64 16.20
N GLN A 31 -3.08 18.00 17.33
CA GLN A 31 -3.96 17.97 18.50
C GLN A 31 -4.26 19.39 19.02
N VAL A 32 -3.22 20.22 19.13
CA VAL A 32 -3.35 21.62 19.58
C VAL A 32 -4.15 22.44 18.58
N ALA A 33 -3.87 22.30 17.27
CA ALA A 33 -4.57 23.02 16.20
C ALA A 33 -6.07 22.69 16.14
N LEU A 34 -6.44 21.44 16.43
CA LEU A 34 -7.83 20.99 16.48
C LEU A 34 -8.52 21.35 17.80
N GLY A 35 -7.76 21.74 18.84
CA GLY A 35 -8.31 22.06 20.16
C GLY A 35 -8.92 20.87 20.89
N VAL A 36 -8.50 19.65 20.56
CA VAL A 36 -9.10 18.40 21.07
C VAL A 36 -8.26 17.76 22.19
N ASN A 37 -8.92 17.00 23.04
CA ASN A 37 -8.24 16.14 24.01
C ASN A 37 -7.70 14.84 23.36
N LYS A 38 -6.96 14.04 24.13
CA LYS A 38 -6.34 12.80 23.63
C LYS A 38 -7.37 11.75 23.16
N SER A 39 -8.51 11.64 23.83
CA SER A 39 -9.55 10.68 23.44
C SER A 39 -10.27 11.08 22.16
N GLU A 40 -10.54 12.37 21.98
CA GLU A 40 -11.14 12.93 20.76
C GLU A 40 -10.19 12.82 19.57
N LEU A 41 -8.89 13.03 19.80
CA LEU A 41 -7.87 12.76 18.80
C LEU A 41 -7.84 11.28 18.42
N GLY A 42 -7.90 10.37 19.39
CA GLY A 42 -8.02 8.93 19.14
C GLY A 42 -9.26 8.57 18.30
N LEU A 43 -10.42 9.16 18.62
CA LEU A 43 -11.64 9.00 17.84
C LEU A 43 -11.49 9.52 16.41
N THR A 44 -10.78 10.63 16.22
CA THR A 44 -10.47 11.19 14.91
C THR A 44 -9.60 10.24 14.09
N LEU A 45 -8.55 9.67 14.70
CA LEU A 45 -7.63 8.73 14.07
C LEU A 45 -8.27 7.38 13.74
N ILE A 46 -9.28 6.96 14.51
CA ILE A 46 -10.06 5.74 14.26
C ILE A 46 -10.67 5.73 12.85
N GLY A 47 -10.92 6.89 12.24
CA GLY A 47 -11.39 6.99 10.86
C GLY A 47 -10.54 6.17 9.90
N ALA A 48 -9.20 6.27 9.98
CA ALA A 48 -8.29 5.50 9.15
C ALA A 48 -8.43 3.99 9.35
N ALA A 49 -8.53 3.54 10.60
CA ALA A 49 -8.70 2.12 10.91
C ALA A 49 -10.02 1.56 10.36
N ILE A 50 -11.13 2.31 10.50
CA ILE A 50 -12.44 1.90 9.97
C ILE A 50 -12.38 1.82 8.44
N GLY A 51 -11.82 2.84 7.78
CA GLY A 51 -11.66 2.87 6.34
C GLY A 51 -10.84 1.67 5.84
N ALA A 52 -9.71 1.38 6.50
CA ALA A 52 -8.87 0.24 6.17
C ALA A 52 -9.63 -1.09 6.28
N LEU A 53 -10.32 -1.34 7.40
CA LEU A 53 -11.09 -2.58 7.61
C LEU A 53 -12.18 -2.79 6.55
N ILE A 54 -12.92 -1.73 6.21
CA ILE A 54 -13.92 -1.77 5.14
C ILE A 54 -13.26 -2.11 3.80
N SER A 55 -12.13 -1.47 3.50
CA SER A 55 -11.41 -1.69 2.25
C SER A 55 -10.84 -3.10 2.16
N LEU A 56 -10.25 -3.64 3.22
CA LEU A 56 -9.75 -5.01 3.25
C LEU A 56 -10.84 -6.03 2.89
N THR A 57 -12.10 -5.74 3.21
CA THR A 57 -13.25 -6.59 2.89
C THR A 57 -13.76 -6.39 1.45
N LEU A 58 -13.69 -5.17 0.92
CA LEU A 58 -14.39 -4.78 -0.32
C LEU A 58 -13.48 -4.46 -1.52
N SER A 59 -12.16 -4.42 -1.34
CA SER A 59 -11.21 -3.94 -2.37
C SER A 59 -10.89 -4.98 -3.45
N SER A 60 -11.08 -6.28 -3.18
CA SER A 60 -10.73 -7.36 -4.11
C SER A 60 -11.38 -7.23 -5.51
N PRO A 61 -12.70 -6.98 -5.65
CA PRO A 61 -13.32 -6.76 -6.96
C PRO A 61 -12.83 -5.48 -7.65
N LEU A 62 -12.48 -4.46 -6.87
CA LEU A 62 -11.99 -3.18 -7.39
C LEU A 62 -10.61 -3.35 -8.04
N ILE A 63 -9.72 -4.08 -7.35
CA ILE A 63 -8.36 -4.38 -7.82
C ILE A 63 -8.40 -5.23 -9.09
N ALA A 64 -9.28 -6.23 -9.14
CA ALA A 64 -9.46 -7.08 -10.32
C ALA A 64 -9.89 -6.30 -11.57
N ARG A 65 -10.70 -5.24 -11.40
CA ARG A 65 -11.20 -4.39 -12.50
C ARG A 65 -10.18 -3.36 -12.98
N LEU A 66 -9.49 -2.68 -12.06
CA LEU A 66 -8.56 -1.60 -12.39
C LEU A 66 -7.15 -2.09 -12.76
N GLY A 67 -6.81 -3.32 -12.33
CA GLY A 67 -5.51 -3.93 -12.48
C GLY A 67 -4.50 -3.44 -11.44
N ALA A 68 -3.58 -4.33 -11.03
CA ALA A 68 -2.69 -4.10 -9.89
C ALA A 68 -1.84 -2.83 -9.99
N ARG A 69 -1.32 -2.53 -11.18
CA ARG A 69 -0.45 -1.37 -11.39
C ARG A 69 -1.20 -0.04 -11.25
N THR A 70 -2.40 0.05 -11.80
CA THR A 70 -3.23 1.27 -11.74
C THR A 70 -3.72 1.49 -10.32
N THR A 71 -4.18 0.42 -9.66
CA THR A 71 -4.61 0.47 -8.26
C THR A 71 -3.48 0.96 -7.36
N ALA A 72 -2.27 0.40 -7.47
CA ALA A 72 -1.12 0.83 -6.67
C ALA A 72 -0.80 2.32 -6.86
N PHE A 73 -0.88 2.83 -8.09
CA PHE A 73 -0.62 4.23 -8.36
C PHE A 73 -1.67 5.15 -7.71
N ILE A 74 -2.95 4.81 -7.87
CA ILE A 74 -4.06 5.58 -7.30
C ILE A 74 -3.99 5.58 -5.78
N THR A 75 -3.80 4.41 -5.17
CA THR A 75 -3.83 4.28 -3.72
C THR A 75 -2.63 4.99 -3.10
N VAL A 76 -1.42 4.85 -3.64
CA VAL A 76 -0.23 5.49 -3.07
C VAL A 76 -0.26 7.02 -3.21
N LEU A 77 -0.63 7.54 -4.39
CA LEU A 77 -0.72 8.99 -4.56
C LEU A 77 -1.88 9.58 -3.77
N GLY A 78 -3.02 8.87 -3.73
CA GLY A 78 -4.18 9.29 -2.98
C GLY A 78 -3.91 9.33 -1.47
N THR A 79 -3.32 8.28 -0.88
CA THR A 79 -2.95 8.30 0.55
C THR A 79 -1.94 9.41 0.86
N SER A 80 -0.89 9.54 0.05
CA SER A 80 0.12 10.59 0.23
C SER A 80 -0.48 12.00 0.21
N ALA A 81 -1.39 12.27 -0.74
CA ALA A 81 -2.08 13.54 -0.86
C ALA A 81 -3.01 13.82 0.33
N LEU A 82 -3.79 12.82 0.76
CA LEU A 82 -4.70 12.94 1.90
C LEU A 82 -3.93 13.18 3.21
N LEU A 83 -2.88 12.41 3.48
CA LEU A 83 -2.03 12.59 4.67
C LEU A 83 -1.36 13.96 4.69
N SER A 84 -0.92 14.46 3.53
CA SER A 84 -0.32 15.81 3.41
C SER A 84 -1.33 16.93 3.65
N LEU A 85 -2.63 16.68 3.46
CA LEU A 85 -3.71 17.63 3.67
C LEU A 85 -4.09 17.75 5.15
N VAL A 86 -4.00 16.67 5.93
CA VAL A 86 -4.46 16.62 7.34
C VAL A 86 -3.95 17.79 8.20
N PRO A 87 -2.66 18.18 8.19
CA PRO A 87 -2.17 19.28 9.03
C PRO A 87 -2.79 20.66 8.74
N TRP A 88 -3.46 20.82 7.59
CA TRP A 88 -4.08 22.07 7.17
C TRP A 88 -5.56 22.16 7.55
N ILE A 89 -6.13 21.11 8.13
CA ILE A 89 -7.55 21.01 8.45
C ILE A 89 -7.74 21.35 9.94
N GLY A 90 -8.49 22.42 10.22
CA GLY A 90 -8.76 22.90 11.58
C GLY A 90 -9.98 22.26 12.27
N ALA A 91 -10.58 21.21 11.70
CA ALA A 91 -11.80 20.59 12.24
C ALA A 91 -11.66 19.07 12.34
N ALA A 92 -11.76 18.54 13.57
CA ALA A 92 -11.56 17.12 13.85
C ALA A 92 -12.52 16.19 13.06
N PRO A 93 -13.83 16.50 12.89
CA PRO A 93 -14.71 15.67 12.06
C PRO A 93 -14.28 15.60 10.59
N VAL A 94 -13.70 16.67 10.06
CA VAL A 94 -13.21 16.70 8.68
C VAL A 94 -11.93 15.88 8.55
N VAL A 95 -11.03 15.96 9.55
CA VAL A 95 -9.85 15.09 9.61
C VAL A 95 -10.27 13.63 9.68
N PHE A 96 -11.27 13.28 10.48
CA PHE A 96 -11.82 11.93 10.52
C PHE A 96 -12.27 11.44 9.14
N CYS A 97 -13.04 12.26 8.40
CA CYS A 97 -13.49 11.91 7.05
C CYS A 97 -12.31 11.73 6.08
N VAL A 98 -11.31 12.59 6.14
CA VAL A 98 -10.10 12.48 5.31
C VAL A 98 -9.33 11.22 5.64
N LEU A 99 -9.12 10.93 6.92
CA LEU A 99 -8.46 9.72 7.39
C LEU A 99 -9.26 8.46 7.04
N PHE A 100 -10.59 8.53 7.07
CA PHE A 100 -11.44 7.43 6.62
C PHE A 100 -11.23 7.09 5.14
N VAL A 101 -11.20 8.10 4.27
CA VAL A 101 -10.91 7.90 2.84
C VAL A 101 -9.47 7.43 2.64
N GLU A 102 -8.53 7.97 3.40
CA GLU A 102 -7.13 7.54 3.39
C GLU A 102 -7.03 6.05 3.75
N GLY A 103 -7.70 5.62 4.81
CA GLY A 103 -7.79 4.22 5.22
C GLY A 103 -8.37 3.33 4.14
N LEU A 104 -9.40 3.80 3.41
CA LEU A 104 -9.96 3.05 2.28
C LEU A 104 -8.89 2.79 1.19
N LEU A 105 -8.08 3.80 0.89
CA LEU A 105 -7.01 3.66 -0.09
C LEU A 105 -5.84 2.83 0.44
N ALA A 106 -5.48 2.98 1.71
CA ALA A 106 -4.41 2.23 2.36
C ALA A 106 -4.74 0.73 2.40
N GLY A 107 -5.96 0.35 2.79
CA GLY A 107 -6.39 -1.05 2.77
C GLY A 107 -6.41 -1.66 1.36
N ALA A 108 -6.79 -0.88 0.34
CA ALA A 108 -6.75 -1.34 -1.05
C ALA A 108 -5.31 -1.50 -1.56
N LEU A 109 -4.39 -0.64 -1.12
CA LEU A 109 -2.95 -0.79 -1.38
C LEU A 109 -2.42 -2.08 -0.75
N GLU A 110 -2.78 -2.37 0.50
CA GLU A 110 -2.33 -3.56 1.22
C GLU A 110 -2.75 -4.85 0.50
N ILE A 111 -4.03 -5.00 0.14
CA ILE A 111 -4.50 -6.17 -0.63
C ILE A 111 -3.78 -6.27 -1.97
N ASN A 112 -3.61 -5.15 -2.68
CA ASN A 112 -2.95 -5.14 -3.97
C ASN A 112 -1.47 -5.56 -3.89
N LEU A 113 -0.78 -5.18 -2.82
CA LEU A 113 0.59 -5.62 -2.56
C LEU A 113 0.67 -7.11 -2.26
N ASN A 114 -0.23 -7.61 -1.42
CA ASN A 114 -0.29 -9.02 -1.08
C ASN A 114 -0.51 -9.86 -2.36
N VAL A 115 -1.43 -9.45 -3.23
CA VAL A 115 -1.68 -10.13 -4.51
C VAL A 115 -0.46 -10.11 -5.44
N GLU A 116 0.28 -8.99 -5.51
CA GLU A 116 1.48 -8.91 -6.35
C GLU A 116 2.64 -9.74 -5.77
N ILE A 117 2.77 -9.82 -4.44
CA ILE A 117 3.72 -10.72 -3.77
C ILE A 117 3.39 -12.18 -4.08
N ASP A 118 2.15 -12.60 -3.88
CA ASP A 118 1.69 -13.97 -4.18
C ASP A 118 1.99 -14.34 -5.66
N ARG A 119 1.80 -13.39 -6.58
CA ARG A 119 2.09 -13.57 -8.00
C ARG A 119 3.60 -13.75 -8.25
N ILE A 120 4.44 -12.96 -7.61
CA ILE A 120 5.90 -13.08 -7.71
C ILE A 120 6.36 -14.42 -7.12
N GLU A 121 5.80 -14.82 -5.98
CA GLU A 121 6.09 -16.12 -5.34
C GLU A 121 5.71 -17.29 -6.24
N ALA A 122 4.50 -17.29 -6.81
CA ALA A 122 4.07 -18.33 -7.76
C ALA A 122 5.00 -18.42 -8.99
N GLN A 123 5.47 -17.29 -9.53
CA GLN A 123 6.43 -17.29 -10.64
C GLN A 123 7.78 -17.88 -10.22
N LEU A 124 8.26 -17.57 -9.02
CA LEU A 124 9.51 -18.12 -8.50
C LEU A 124 9.38 -19.63 -8.25
N GLU A 125 8.28 -20.11 -7.67
CA GLU A 125 8.02 -21.54 -7.49
C GLU A 125 8.01 -22.30 -8.82
N HIS A 126 7.33 -21.76 -9.84
CA HIS A 126 7.34 -22.36 -11.18
C HIS A 126 8.75 -22.41 -11.79
N VAL A 127 9.57 -21.37 -11.61
CA VAL A 127 10.97 -21.35 -12.07
C VAL A 127 11.81 -22.39 -11.32
N HIS A 128 11.65 -22.51 -9.99
CA HIS A 128 12.36 -23.50 -9.19
C HIS A 128 11.96 -24.93 -9.56
N PHE A 129 10.66 -25.19 -9.71
CA PHE A 129 10.14 -26.49 -10.15
C PHE A 129 10.66 -26.86 -11.53
N ASN A 130 10.58 -25.96 -12.51
CA ASN A 130 11.07 -26.20 -13.86
C ASN A 130 12.58 -26.45 -13.88
N ARG A 131 13.37 -25.72 -13.08
CA ARG A 131 14.80 -25.97 -12.91
C ARG A 131 15.09 -27.31 -12.23
N GLY A 132 14.30 -27.69 -11.23
CA GLY A 132 14.40 -28.98 -10.54
C GLY A 132 14.11 -30.16 -11.47
N HIS A 133 13.01 -30.09 -12.22
CA HIS A 133 12.64 -31.09 -13.22
C HIS A 133 13.68 -31.23 -14.34
N ILE A 134 14.20 -30.12 -14.88
CA ILE A 134 15.27 -30.15 -15.89
C ILE A 134 16.56 -30.76 -15.33
N ARG A 135 16.91 -30.45 -14.08
CA ARG A 135 18.11 -30.99 -13.43
C ARG A 135 17.99 -32.49 -13.15
N LEU A 136 16.81 -32.97 -12.75
CA LEU A 136 16.50 -34.39 -12.58
C LEU A 136 16.50 -35.15 -13.91
N LEU A 137 15.91 -34.58 -14.97
CA LEU A 137 15.96 -35.18 -16.31
C LEU A 137 17.41 -35.31 -16.81
N ARG A 138 18.24 -34.27 -16.60
CA ARG A 138 19.67 -34.33 -16.96
C ARG A 138 20.44 -35.39 -16.17
N SER A 139 20.19 -35.57 -14.87
CA SER A 139 20.86 -36.62 -14.08
C SER A 139 20.43 -38.03 -14.51
N SER A 140 19.17 -38.21 -14.88
CA SER A 140 18.62 -39.50 -15.30
C SER A 140 19.01 -39.92 -16.72
N LEU A 141 19.37 -38.96 -17.60
CA LEU A 141 19.71 -39.25 -18.99
C LEU A 141 21.22 -39.42 -19.26
N HIS A 142 22.10 -39.33 -18.26
CA HIS A 142 23.57 -39.48 -18.43
C HIS A 142 24.14 -38.69 -19.63
N ILE A 143 23.53 -37.54 -19.97
CA ILE A 143 23.97 -36.74 -21.12
C ILE A 143 25.25 -36.02 -20.70
N PRO A 144 26.41 -36.33 -21.30
CA PRO A 144 27.66 -35.67 -20.97
C PRO A 144 27.56 -34.19 -21.31
N ALA A 145 28.10 -33.35 -20.42
CA ALA A 145 28.19 -31.91 -20.66
C ALA A 145 29.13 -31.68 -21.86
N VAL A 146 28.57 -31.17 -22.96
CA VAL A 146 29.31 -30.56 -24.07
C VAL A 146 29.40 -29.07 -23.82
#